data_AF-K0S7S9-F1
#
_entry.id   AF-K0S7S9-F1
#
_cell.length_a   1.000
_cell.length_b   1.000
_cell.length_c   1.000
_cell.angle_alpha   90.00
_cell.angle_beta   90.00
_cell.angle_gamma   90.00
#
_symmetry.space_group_name_H-M   'P 1'
#
loop_
_entity.id
_entity.type
_entity.pdbx_description
1 polymer ?
#
loop_
_entity_poly.entity_id
_entity_poly.type
_entity_poly.pdbx_seq_one_letter_code
_entity_poly.pdbx_strand_id
1 'polypeptide(L)'
;TTELRYDLEVNGKSVTADFGHTFEGGVANGRTTHQIKEMEVFRVARTKPTRVEPVKAEHSRVFQRKQRATAFAPKLNDALNKKIEILRRAEEAITLLEMQYDDEESFIRRFACGETKDVVTLNVDGTRLSTTRASLRIFENSVLARQFDDEVWSQQPQTNVREWNPDQVSAWAEGVYGLPYEAVNVIANHKVTGRELLSLNMEALKMMGVERPATMSLLLDEIHELGENSTDDSPLIECNPYVFGKLLDFLRMTRLRKEGLVEAPSFPSVKASQQKRFDQLLEYYFPGDAKKLVTG
;
A
#
# COMPACT_ATOMS: atom_id res chain seq x y z
N THR A 1 -3.76 12.03 -35.99
CA THR A 1 -3.95 12.75 -34.71
C THR A 1 -4.18 11.70 -33.66
N THR A 2 -3.19 11.45 -32.81
CA THR A 2 -3.28 10.47 -31.72
C THR A 2 -3.98 11.15 -30.55
N GLU A 3 -5.21 10.74 -30.23
CA GLU A 3 -5.89 11.22 -29.02
C GLU A 3 -5.17 10.69 -27.79
N LEU A 4 -4.78 11.61 -26.90
CA LEU A 4 -4.28 11.26 -25.57
C LEU A 4 -5.45 10.67 -24.79
N ARG A 5 -5.39 9.35 -24.56
CA ARG A 5 -6.37 8.61 -23.78
C ARG A 5 -5.91 8.63 -22.33
N TYR A 6 -6.71 9.21 -21.45
CA TYR A 6 -6.46 9.23 -20.00
C TYR A 6 -7.30 8.14 -19.35
N ASP A 7 -6.70 7.35 -18.45
CA ASP A 7 -7.39 6.26 -17.75
C ASP A 7 -8.45 6.79 -16.75
N LEU A 8 -8.32 8.05 -16.33
CA LEU A 8 -9.25 8.76 -15.47
C LEU A 8 -9.51 10.18 -16.00
N GLU A 9 -10.78 10.50 -16.24
CA GLU A 9 -11.24 11.83 -16.66
C GLU A 9 -12.24 12.38 -15.63
N VAL A 10 -11.89 13.49 -14.99
CA VAL A 10 -12.76 14.19 -14.03
C VAL A 10 -13.48 15.33 -14.76
N ASN A 11 -14.81 15.27 -14.81
CA ASN A 11 -15.65 16.32 -15.39
C ASN A 11 -16.62 16.85 -14.33
N GLY A 12 -16.18 17.86 -13.58
CA GLY A 12 -16.99 18.55 -12.57
C GLY A 12 -17.47 17.62 -11.46
N LYS A 13 -18.69 17.09 -11.62
CA LYS A 13 -19.36 16.21 -10.64
C LYS A 13 -19.27 14.72 -10.97
N SER A 14 -18.59 14.34 -12.04
CA SER A 14 -18.39 12.93 -12.39
C SER A 14 -16.92 12.60 -12.64
N VAL A 15 -16.55 11.37 -12.30
CA VAL A 15 -15.28 10.76 -12.72
C VAL A 15 -15.61 9.67 -13.72
N THR A 16 -14.86 9.65 -14.81
CA THR A 16 -14.95 8.61 -15.82
C THR A 16 -13.68 7.79 -15.76
N ALA A 17 -13.80 6.48 -15.59
CA ALA A 17 -12.67 5.58 -15.58
C ALA A 17 -12.68 4.69 -16.83
N ASP A 18 -11.52 4.55 -17.47
CA ASP A 18 -11.25 3.65 -18.59
C ASP A 18 -10.01 2.82 -18.23
N PHE A 19 -10.15 1.91 -17.26
CA PHE A 19 -9.03 1.09 -16.74
C PHE A 19 -8.65 -0.10 -17.65
N GLY A 20 -9.16 -0.14 -18.89
CA GLY A 20 -8.92 -1.27 -19.80
C GLY A 20 -9.36 -2.62 -19.22
N HIS A 21 -8.81 -3.71 -19.76
CA HIS A 21 -9.07 -5.05 -19.28
C HIS A 21 -8.33 -5.29 -17.96
N THR A 22 -9.02 -5.10 -16.84
CA THR A 22 -8.53 -5.58 -15.54
C THR A 22 -8.66 -7.10 -15.49
N PHE A 23 -7.69 -7.76 -14.86
CA PHE A 23 -7.50 -9.22 -14.85
C PHE A 23 -8.55 -9.99 -14.03
N GLU A 24 -9.51 -9.31 -13.39
CA GLU A 24 -10.56 -9.96 -12.62
C GLU A 24 -11.77 -10.25 -13.51
N GLY A 25 -12.04 -11.55 -13.70
CA GLY A 25 -13.06 -12.08 -14.59
C GLY A 25 -14.47 -11.54 -14.31
N GLY A 26 -14.90 -10.60 -15.16
CA GLY A 26 -16.28 -10.15 -15.24
C GLY A 26 -16.43 -9.23 -16.44
N VAL A 27 -17.32 -9.57 -17.37
CA VAL A 27 -17.55 -8.83 -18.62
C VAL A 27 -18.16 -7.45 -18.32
N ALA A 28 -17.34 -6.49 -17.95
CA ALA A 28 -17.68 -5.07 -17.89
C ALA A 28 -16.76 -4.31 -18.85
N ASN A 29 -16.92 -4.58 -20.14
CA ASN A 29 -16.33 -3.76 -21.20
C ASN A 29 -17.09 -2.42 -21.24
N GLY A 30 -16.62 -1.42 -20.51
CA GLY A 30 -17.25 -0.11 -20.57
C GLY A 30 -16.54 0.96 -19.77
N ARG A 31 -16.31 2.09 -20.43
CA ARG A 31 -16.06 3.37 -19.79
C ARG A 31 -17.17 3.63 -18.76
N THR A 32 -16.84 3.62 -17.48
CA THR A 32 -17.82 3.81 -16.40
C THR A 32 -17.75 5.23 -15.86
N THR A 33 -18.90 5.87 -15.75
CA THR A 33 -19.02 7.23 -15.21
C THR A 33 -19.70 7.16 -13.85
N HIS A 34 -19.01 7.64 -12.82
CA HIS A 34 -19.51 7.68 -11.46
C HIS A 34 -19.73 9.12 -11.02
N GLN A 35 -20.82 9.39 -10.30
CA GLN A 35 -20.99 10.68 -9.63
C GLN A 35 -20.07 10.77 -8.41
N ILE A 36 -19.32 11.87 -8.35
CA ILE A 36 -18.45 12.22 -7.23
C ILE A 36 -19.34 12.72 -6.10
N LYS A 37 -19.46 11.92 -5.04
CA LYS A 37 -20.16 12.34 -3.80
C LYS A 37 -19.27 13.22 -2.92
N GLU A 38 -17.98 12.91 -2.87
CA GLU A 38 -16.97 13.57 -2.05
C GLU A 38 -15.62 13.40 -2.76
N MET A 39 -14.77 14.42 -2.75
CA MET A 39 -13.42 14.38 -3.32
C MET A 39 -12.46 14.99 -2.32
N GLU A 40 -11.45 14.22 -1.94
CA GLU A 40 -10.37 14.68 -1.08
C GLU A 40 -9.13 14.90 -1.95
N VAL A 41 -8.67 16.14 -2.01
CA VAL A 41 -7.50 16.52 -2.79
C VAL A 41 -6.34 16.72 -1.84
N PHE A 42 -5.41 15.77 -1.83
CA PHE A 42 -4.15 15.92 -1.12
C PHE A 42 -3.13 16.56 -2.07
N ARG A 43 -2.64 17.75 -1.70
CA ARG A 43 -1.50 18.33 -2.40
C ARG A 43 -0.23 17.72 -1.80
N VAL A 44 0.44 16.87 -2.55
CA VAL A 44 1.84 16.51 -2.25
C VAL A 44 2.69 17.70 -2.67
N ALA A 45 2.80 18.68 -1.78
CA ALA A 45 3.74 19.77 -1.96
C ALA A 45 5.13 19.17 -1.74
N ARG A 46 6.01 19.25 -2.75
CA ARG A 46 7.44 19.17 -2.49
C ARG A 46 7.73 20.33 -1.55
N THR A 47 7.90 20.06 -0.25
CA THR A 47 8.58 20.98 0.64
C THR A 47 9.85 21.35 -0.10
N LYS A 48 9.99 22.63 -0.49
CA LYS A 48 11.26 23.11 -1.03
C LYS A 48 12.31 22.58 -0.07
N PRO A 49 13.31 21.78 -0.53
CA PRO A 49 14.27 21.21 0.37
C PRO A 49 14.77 22.35 1.25
N THR A 50 14.46 22.28 2.55
CA THR A 50 15.00 23.19 3.55
C THR A 50 16.46 23.24 3.24
N ARG A 51 16.93 24.37 2.70
CA ARG A 51 18.23 24.58 2.06
C ARG A 51 19.28 23.73 2.76
N VAL A 52 19.41 22.47 2.33
CA VAL A 52 20.47 21.59 2.78
C VAL A 52 21.62 22.26 2.09
N GLU A 53 22.51 22.88 2.87
CA GLU A 53 23.74 23.39 2.31
C GLU A 53 24.26 22.34 1.35
N PRO A 54 24.57 22.70 0.10
CA PRO A 54 24.90 21.75 -0.94
C PRO A 54 25.92 20.78 -0.34
N VAL A 55 25.45 19.55 -0.05
CA VAL A 55 26.32 18.46 0.32
C VAL A 55 27.31 18.43 -0.82
N LYS A 56 28.56 18.78 -0.51
CA LYS A 56 29.61 19.03 -1.48
C LYS A 56 29.54 17.94 -2.53
N ALA A 57 29.01 18.27 -3.69
CA ALA A 57 28.92 17.38 -4.82
C ALA A 57 30.34 17.21 -5.36
N GLU A 58 31.13 16.37 -4.69
CA GLU A 58 32.44 15.96 -5.18
C GLU A 58 32.31 15.11 -6.46
N HIS A 59 31.10 14.64 -6.78
CA HIS A 59 30.81 13.93 -8.04
C HIS A 59 30.57 14.84 -9.25
N SER A 60 30.46 16.17 -9.10
CA SER A 60 30.28 17.07 -10.26
C SER A 60 31.58 17.45 -10.99
N ARG A 61 32.74 16.94 -10.58
CA ARG A 61 34.05 17.45 -11.04
C ARG A 61 34.62 16.86 -12.32
N VAL A 62 33.95 15.94 -13.00
CA VAL A 62 34.50 15.34 -14.25
C VAL A 62 33.61 15.54 -15.47
N PHE A 63 32.73 16.56 -15.46
CA PHE A 63 32.26 17.09 -16.75
C PHE A 63 33.32 18.02 -17.33
N GLN A 64 34.32 17.39 -17.94
CA GLN A 64 35.31 18.07 -18.76
C GLN A 64 34.57 18.99 -19.71
N ARG A 65 34.84 20.30 -19.57
CA ARG A 65 34.33 21.37 -20.40
C ARG A 65 34.78 21.08 -21.84
N LYS A 66 34.01 20.27 -22.59
CA LYS A 66 34.33 19.90 -23.97
C LYS A 66 34.50 21.20 -24.74
N GLN A 67 35.71 21.41 -25.26
CA GLN A 67 36.05 22.63 -25.98
C GLN A 67 35.10 22.75 -27.18
N ARG A 68 34.63 23.98 -27.45
CA ARG A 68 33.82 24.27 -28.64
C ARG A 68 34.57 23.83 -29.87
N ALA A 69 33.87 23.26 -30.84
CA ALA A 69 34.48 22.89 -32.10
C ALA A 69 34.76 24.17 -32.91
N THR A 70 36.04 24.37 -33.26
CA THR A 70 36.51 25.47 -34.12
C THR A 70 37.25 24.98 -35.36
N ALA A 71 37.44 23.66 -35.50
CA ALA A 71 38.30 23.06 -36.52
C ALA A 71 37.68 22.96 -37.92
N PHE A 72 36.36 23.18 -38.07
CA PHE A 72 35.66 23.00 -39.34
C PHE A 72 35.16 24.32 -39.95
N ALA A 73 34.51 24.24 -41.11
CA ALA A 73 33.82 25.38 -41.72
C ALA A 73 32.78 25.98 -40.75
N PRO A 74 32.53 27.30 -40.77
CA PRO A 74 31.72 28.00 -39.76
C PRO A 74 30.34 27.37 -39.53
N LYS A 75 29.60 27.07 -40.61
CA LYS A 75 28.27 26.44 -40.52
C LYS A 75 28.29 25.08 -39.83
N LEU A 76 29.35 24.30 -40.02
CA LEU A 76 29.48 22.98 -39.39
C LEU A 76 29.83 23.12 -37.91
N ASN A 77 30.70 24.07 -37.55
CA ASN A 77 30.98 24.39 -36.15
C ASN A 77 29.72 24.86 -35.42
N ASP A 78 28.89 25.70 -36.03
CA ASP A 78 27.64 26.17 -35.44
C ASP A 78 26.66 25.02 -35.17
N ALA A 79 26.47 24.15 -36.17
CA ALA A 79 25.62 22.97 -36.02
C ALA A 79 26.14 22.01 -34.93
N LEU A 80 27.47 21.79 -34.89
CA LEU A 80 28.11 20.92 -33.92
C LEU A 80 28.01 21.49 -32.49
N ASN A 81 28.30 22.77 -32.31
CA ASN A 81 28.16 23.44 -31.02
C ASN A 81 26.70 23.48 -30.54
N LYS A 82 25.73 23.67 -31.45
CA LYS A 82 24.30 23.56 -31.12
C LYS A 82 23.94 22.15 -30.65
N LYS A 83 24.45 21.11 -31.32
CA LYS A 83 24.21 19.71 -30.92
C LYS A 83 24.85 19.39 -29.56
N ILE A 84 26.07 19.88 -29.30
CA ILE A 84 26.75 19.74 -28.01
C ILE A 84 25.92 20.37 -26.89
N GLU A 85 25.39 21.58 -27.09
CA GLU A 85 24.57 22.25 -26.08
C GLU A 85 23.26 21.50 -25.81
N ILE A 86 22.61 20.95 -26.84
CA ILE A 86 21.41 20.12 -26.68
C ILE A 86 21.74 18.86 -25.88
N LEU A 87 22.83 18.17 -26.21
CA LEU A 87 23.27 16.98 -25.48
C LEU A 87 23.57 17.29 -24.02
N ARG A 88 24.24 18.41 -23.75
CA ARG A 88 24.54 18.88 -22.39
C ARG A 88 23.28 19.09 -21.55
N ARG A 89 22.26 19.74 -22.13
CA ARG A 89 20.97 19.93 -21.43
C ARG A 89 20.23 18.62 -21.20
N ALA A 90 20.28 17.70 -22.16
CA ALA A 90 19.68 16.38 -22.01
C ALA A 90 20.37 15.59 -20.90
N GLU A 91 21.70 15.66 -20.83
CA GLU A 91 22.50 15.02 -19.78
C GLU A 91 22.20 15.62 -18.39
N GLU A 92 22.14 16.95 -18.26
CA GLU A 92 21.70 17.62 -17.02
C GLU A 92 20.29 17.19 -16.60
N ALA A 93 19.37 17.03 -17.55
CA ALA A 93 18.02 16.57 -17.27
C ALA A 93 18.00 15.10 -16.83
N ILE A 94 18.82 14.23 -17.42
CA ILE A 94 18.97 12.83 -17.01
C ILE A 94 19.53 12.75 -15.60
N THR A 95 20.61 13.47 -15.30
CA THR A 95 21.20 13.47 -13.94
C THR A 95 20.19 13.97 -12.90
N LEU A 96 19.39 14.99 -13.22
CA LEU A 96 18.32 15.46 -12.34
C LEU A 96 17.25 14.38 -12.12
N LEU A 97 16.90 13.60 -13.14
CA LEU A 97 15.96 12.49 -13.02
C LEU A 97 16.55 11.33 -12.21
N GLU A 98 17.81 10.95 -12.43
CA GLU A 98 18.51 9.93 -11.65
C GLU A 98 18.52 10.27 -10.16
N MET A 99 18.85 11.52 -9.81
CA MET A 99 18.76 11.99 -8.43
C MET A 99 17.33 11.91 -7.86
N GLN A 100 16.30 12.14 -8.67
CA GLN A 100 14.90 11.98 -8.23
C GLN A 100 14.52 10.51 -8.01
N TYR A 101 15.07 9.60 -8.81
CA TYR A 101 14.84 8.16 -8.64
C TYR A 101 15.53 7.60 -7.39
N ASP A 102 16.73 8.09 -7.04
CA ASP A 102 17.41 7.69 -5.79
C ASP A 102 16.59 8.09 -4.54
N ASP A 103 15.96 9.27 -4.58
CA ASP A 103 15.03 9.73 -3.55
C ASP A 103 13.77 8.83 -3.51
N GLU A 104 13.26 8.43 -4.67
CA GLU A 104 12.09 7.55 -4.79
C GLU A 104 12.37 6.12 -4.33
N GLU A 105 13.53 5.53 -4.67
CA GLU A 105 13.92 4.21 -4.18
C GLU A 105 14.06 4.22 -2.66
N SER A 106 14.66 5.28 -2.10
CA SER A 106 14.77 5.47 -0.66
C SER A 106 13.40 5.61 0.01
N PHE A 107 12.47 6.32 -0.65
CA PHE A 107 11.08 6.43 -0.21
C PHE A 107 10.36 5.09 -0.24
N ILE A 108 10.42 4.35 -1.36
CA ILE A 108 9.80 3.03 -1.51
C ILE A 108 10.39 2.06 -0.49
N ARG A 109 11.70 2.05 -0.28
CA ARG A 109 12.31 1.20 0.76
C ARG A 109 11.78 1.57 2.15
N ARG A 110 11.71 2.84 2.51
CA ARG A 110 11.17 3.24 3.83
C ARG A 110 9.68 2.94 3.99
N PHE A 111 8.90 3.13 2.92
CA PHE A 111 7.45 2.98 2.93
C PHE A 111 7.01 1.51 2.80
N ALA A 112 7.65 0.75 1.91
CA ALA A 112 7.31 -0.62 1.56
C ALA A 112 8.15 -1.69 2.31
N CYS A 113 9.29 -1.34 2.93
CA CYS A 113 10.01 -2.27 3.82
C CYS A 113 9.54 -2.22 5.27
N GLY A 114 8.34 -1.68 5.55
CA GLY A 114 7.65 -2.06 6.78
C GLY A 114 7.53 -3.58 6.83
N GLU A 115 7.80 -4.21 7.98
CA GLU A 115 7.53 -5.64 8.14
C GLU A 115 6.08 -5.87 7.72
N THR A 116 5.82 -6.76 6.76
CA THR A 116 4.45 -7.10 6.33
C THR A 116 3.60 -7.57 7.53
N LYS A 117 4.27 -8.02 8.59
CA LYS A 117 3.72 -8.36 9.91
C LYS A 117 3.13 -7.17 10.69
N ASP A 118 3.46 -5.93 10.30
CA ASP A 118 2.94 -4.71 10.93
C ASP A 118 1.65 -4.20 10.27
N VAL A 119 1.24 -4.78 9.13
CA VAL A 119 -0.03 -4.44 8.49
C VAL A 119 -1.17 -5.13 9.25
N VAL A 120 -2.18 -4.33 9.62
CA VAL A 120 -3.37 -4.80 10.33
C VAL A 120 -4.60 -4.41 9.55
N THR A 121 -5.50 -5.39 9.38
CA THR A 121 -6.85 -5.17 8.87
C THR A 121 -7.81 -5.04 10.05
N LEU A 122 -8.53 -3.93 10.10
CA LEU A 122 -9.52 -3.61 11.12
C LEU A 122 -10.91 -3.82 10.53
N ASN A 123 -11.81 -4.45 11.28
CA ASN A 123 -13.22 -4.51 10.93
C ASN A 123 -13.95 -3.38 11.67
N VAL A 124 -14.27 -2.30 10.96
CA VAL A 124 -15.00 -1.16 11.53
C VAL A 124 -16.46 -1.27 11.11
N ASP A 125 -17.32 -1.80 11.98
CA ASP A 125 -18.76 -1.96 11.73
C ASP A 125 -19.07 -2.59 10.35
N GLY A 126 -18.35 -3.66 10.00
CA GLY A 126 -18.46 -4.38 8.72
C GLY A 126 -17.62 -3.82 7.57
N THR A 127 -16.98 -2.66 7.76
CA THR A 127 -16.08 -2.06 6.76
C THR A 127 -14.62 -2.37 7.09
N ARG A 128 -13.91 -3.01 6.15
CA ARG A 128 -12.49 -3.32 6.34
C ARG A 128 -11.60 -2.13 6.05
N LEU A 129 -10.74 -1.78 6.99
CA LEU A 129 -9.71 -0.74 6.85
C LEU A 129 -8.34 -1.33 7.18
N SER A 130 -7.37 -1.19 6.29
CA SER A 130 -6.01 -1.72 6.51
C SER A 130 -5.04 -0.60 6.86
N THR A 131 -4.23 -0.76 7.90
CA THR A 131 -3.21 0.21 8.31
C THR A 131 -2.00 -0.50 8.90
N THR A 132 -1.07 0.25 9.48
CA THR A 132 0.10 -0.31 10.18
C THR A 132 -0.06 -0.12 11.69
N ARG A 133 0.41 -1.06 12.51
CA ARG A 133 0.28 -0.92 13.99
C ARG A 133 1.02 0.31 14.48
N ALA A 134 2.16 0.63 13.88
CA ALA A 134 2.87 1.86 14.19
C ALA A 134 2.04 3.14 13.93
N SER A 135 1.06 3.11 13.02
CA SER A 135 0.10 4.22 12.85
C SER A 135 -0.93 4.27 14.00
N LEU A 136 -1.40 3.13 14.47
CA LEU A 136 -2.35 3.03 15.59
C LEU A 136 -1.70 3.36 16.94
N ARG A 137 -0.38 3.15 17.06
CA ARG A 137 0.42 3.36 18.28
C ARG A 137 1.09 4.74 18.39
N ILE A 138 0.81 5.67 17.47
CA ILE A 138 1.46 7.01 17.44
C ILE A 138 1.37 7.75 18.79
N PHE A 139 0.26 7.56 19.49
CA PHE A 139 0.01 8.10 20.82
C PHE A 139 0.03 6.94 21.81
N GLU A 140 1.21 6.64 22.37
CA GLU A 140 1.47 5.46 23.21
C GLU A 140 0.52 5.32 24.40
N ASN A 141 0.04 6.44 24.95
CA ASN A 141 -0.88 6.46 26.09
C ASN A 141 -2.37 6.31 25.71
N SER A 142 -2.69 6.18 24.43
CA SER A 142 -4.07 6.02 23.95
C SER A 142 -4.59 4.60 24.21
N VAL A 143 -5.91 4.48 24.38
CA VAL A 143 -6.57 3.16 24.46
C VAL A 143 -6.34 2.39 23.17
N LEU A 144 -6.33 3.08 22.03
CA LEU A 144 -6.05 2.49 20.72
C LEU A 144 -4.64 1.88 20.70
N ALA A 145 -3.61 2.60 21.13
CA ALA A 145 -2.24 2.08 21.14
C ALA A 145 -2.10 0.80 21.99
N ARG A 146 -2.79 0.74 23.15
CA ARG A 146 -2.77 -0.44 24.03
C ARG A 146 -3.43 -1.67 23.40
N GLN A 147 -4.47 -1.49 22.59
CA GLN A 147 -5.13 -2.60 21.89
C GLN A 147 -4.19 -3.27 20.87
N PHE A 148 -3.23 -2.52 20.33
CA PHE A 148 -2.29 -2.98 19.33
C PHE A 148 -0.87 -3.11 19.87
N ASP A 149 -0.69 -3.22 21.19
CA ASP A 149 0.63 -3.37 21.80
C ASP A 149 1.26 -4.73 21.47
N ASP A 150 2.60 -4.83 21.46
CA ASP A 150 3.31 -6.03 21.02
C ASP A 150 3.00 -7.26 21.86
N GLU A 151 2.82 -7.09 23.17
CA GLU A 151 2.48 -8.19 24.08
C GLU A 151 1.09 -8.77 23.83
N VAL A 152 0.11 -7.90 23.54
CA VAL A 152 -1.27 -8.31 23.25
C VAL A 152 -1.38 -8.89 21.84
N TRP A 153 -0.70 -8.26 20.87
CA TRP A 153 -0.75 -8.64 19.47
C TRP A 153 -0.05 -9.96 19.19
N SER A 154 1.09 -10.23 19.84
CA SER A 154 1.81 -11.50 19.67
C SER A 154 1.06 -12.72 20.22
N GLN A 155 0.05 -12.50 21.07
CA GLN A 155 -0.82 -13.55 21.60
C GLN A 155 -2.03 -13.83 20.73
N GLN A 156 -2.32 -13.00 19.72
CA GLN A 156 -3.42 -13.30 18.80
C GLN A 156 -3.06 -14.53 17.97
N PRO A 157 -3.94 -15.54 17.93
CA PRO A 157 -3.80 -16.63 16.99
C PRO A 157 -3.65 -16.04 15.58
N GLN A 158 -2.66 -16.49 14.80
CA GLN A 158 -2.59 -16.16 13.37
C GLN A 158 -3.62 -16.99 12.59
N THR A 159 -4.88 -16.78 12.89
CA THR A 159 -6.08 -17.51 12.43
C THR A 159 -6.61 -16.99 11.10
N ASN A 160 -6.16 -15.83 10.63
CA ASN A 160 -6.60 -15.35 9.33
C ASN A 160 -5.89 -16.12 8.23
N VAL A 161 -6.49 -17.25 7.84
CA VAL A 161 -6.01 -18.14 6.80
C VAL A 161 -5.76 -17.38 5.50
N ARG A 162 -6.52 -16.31 5.21
CA ARG A 162 -6.33 -15.48 3.99
C ARG A 162 -4.99 -14.75 3.94
N GLU A 163 -4.28 -14.63 5.06
CA GLU A 163 -2.99 -13.95 5.16
C GLU A 163 -1.83 -14.94 5.27
N TRP A 164 -2.11 -16.25 5.28
CA TRP A 164 -1.06 -17.25 5.34
C TRP A 164 -0.15 -17.21 4.12
N ASN A 165 1.15 -17.20 4.39
CA ASN A 165 2.17 -17.39 3.39
C ASN A 165 2.27 -18.89 2.99
N PRO A 166 2.99 -19.22 1.91
CA PRO A 166 3.11 -20.61 1.45
C PRO A 166 3.69 -21.59 2.48
N ASP A 167 4.58 -21.13 3.35
CA ASP A 167 5.20 -21.97 4.37
C ASP A 167 4.17 -22.32 5.48
N GLN A 168 3.32 -21.37 5.85
CA GLN A 168 2.23 -21.57 6.81
C GLN A 168 1.16 -22.52 6.25
N VAL A 169 0.79 -22.36 4.97
CA VAL A 169 -0.11 -23.30 4.28
C VAL A 169 0.49 -24.71 4.23
N SER A 170 1.79 -24.83 3.94
CA SER A 170 2.47 -26.13 3.90
C SER A 170 2.51 -26.79 5.28
N ALA A 171 2.84 -26.02 6.33
CA ALA A 171 2.84 -26.50 7.71
C ALA A 171 1.46 -26.94 8.19
N TRP A 172 0.40 -26.23 7.78
CA TRP A 172 -0.98 -26.66 8.03
C TRP A 172 -1.28 -27.99 7.32
N ALA A 173 -0.94 -28.11 6.03
CA ALA A 173 -1.19 -29.32 5.25
C ALA A 173 -0.46 -30.55 5.84
N GLU A 174 0.76 -30.37 6.36
CA GLU A 174 1.50 -31.41 7.08
C GLU A 174 0.80 -31.87 8.36
N GLY A 175 0.03 -30.98 9.00
CA GLY A 175 -0.73 -31.27 10.21
C GLY A 175 -2.08 -31.97 9.98
N VAL A 176 -2.57 -32.01 8.74
CA VAL A 176 -3.87 -32.63 8.39
C VAL A 176 -3.78 -34.15 8.53
N TYR A 177 -4.60 -34.71 9.42
CA TYR A 177 -4.60 -36.14 9.68
C TYR A 177 -5.10 -36.94 8.46
N GLY A 178 -4.30 -37.93 8.03
CA GLY A 178 -4.66 -38.81 6.92
C GLY A 178 -4.39 -38.26 5.52
N LEU A 179 -3.83 -37.06 5.40
CA LEU A 179 -3.41 -36.50 4.12
C LEU A 179 -2.12 -37.19 3.63
N PRO A 180 -2.08 -37.77 2.40
CA PRO A 180 -0.86 -38.37 1.86
C PRO A 180 0.25 -37.33 1.64
N TYR A 181 1.51 -37.73 1.89
CA TYR A 181 2.68 -36.87 1.74
C TYR A 181 2.83 -36.31 0.32
N GLU A 182 2.36 -37.02 -0.70
CA GLU A 182 2.36 -36.56 -2.08
C GLU A 182 1.47 -35.32 -2.28
N ALA A 183 0.30 -35.28 -1.63
CA ALA A 183 -0.60 -34.13 -1.69
C ALA A 183 -0.01 -32.92 -0.95
N VAL A 184 0.61 -33.14 0.20
CA VAL A 184 1.35 -32.09 0.95
C VAL A 184 2.44 -31.47 0.07
N ASN A 185 3.26 -32.30 -0.59
CA ASN A 185 4.29 -31.81 -1.50
C ASN A 185 3.72 -31.03 -2.69
N VAL A 186 2.56 -31.44 -3.23
CA VAL A 186 1.90 -30.70 -4.31
C VAL A 186 1.55 -29.29 -3.85
N ILE A 187 0.95 -29.12 -2.67
CA ILE A 187 0.63 -27.79 -2.12
C ILE A 187 1.90 -26.95 -1.91
N ALA A 188 2.93 -27.53 -1.29
CA ALA A 188 4.20 -26.84 -1.04
C ALA A 188 4.93 -26.43 -2.34
N ASN A 189 4.99 -27.32 -3.33
CA ASN A 189 5.67 -27.07 -4.61
C ASN A 189 5.00 -25.97 -5.43
N HIS A 190 3.67 -25.86 -5.35
CA HIS A 190 2.91 -24.81 -6.02
C HIS A 190 2.92 -23.48 -5.26
N LYS A 191 3.52 -23.43 -4.07
CA LYS A 191 3.60 -22.24 -3.21
C LYS A 191 2.23 -21.59 -2.97
N VAL A 192 1.23 -22.42 -2.69
CA VAL A 192 -0.15 -21.98 -2.47
C VAL A 192 -0.20 -21.02 -1.28
N THR A 193 -0.72 -19.83 -1.50
CA THR A 193 -1.02 -18.86 -0.43
C THR A 193 -2.36 -19.17 0.22
N GLY A 194 -2.59 -18.63 1.41
CA GLY A 194 -3.83 -18.86 2.14
C GLY A 194 -5.11 -18.42 1.42
N ARG A 195 -5.05 -17.38 0.58
CA ARG A 195 -6.20 -17.00 -0.28
C ARG A 195 -6.48 -18.01 -1.38
N GLU A 196 -5.42 -18.50 -2.01
CA GLU A 196 -5.52 -19.51 -3.07
C GLU A 196 -6.03 -20.81 -2.47
N LEU A 197 -5.54 -21.21 -1.29
CA LEU A 197 -6.00 -22.38 -0.55
C LEU A 197 -7.52 -22.38 -0.37
N LEU A 198 -8.08 -21.29 0.15
CA LEU A 198 -9.53 -21.13 0.35
C LEU A 198 -10.33 -21.06 -0.95
N SER A 199 -9.66 -20.88 -2.09
CA SER A 199 -10.28 -20.84 -3.42
C SER A 199 -10.11 -22.14 -4.21
N LEU A 200 -9.39 -23.12 -3.66
CA LEU A 200 -9.17 -24.41 -4.33
C LEU A 200 -10.49 -25.15 -4.50
N ASN A 201 -10.67 -25.69 -5.71
CA ASN A 201 -11.75 -26.60 -6.04
C ASN A 201 -11.17 -27.90 -6.60
N MET A 202 -12.04 -28.87 -6.86
CA MET A 202 -11.67 -30.20 -7.34
C MET A 202 -10.82 -30.13 -8.62
N GLU A 203 -11.18 -29.25 -9.55
CA GLU A 203 -10.50 -29.04 -10.83
C GLU A 203 -9.10 -28.45 -10.64
N ALA A 204 -8.94 -27.47 -9.75
CA ALA A 204 -7.65 -26.88 -9.42
C ALA A 204 -6.71 -27.92 -8.81
N LEU A 205 -7.19 -28.72 -7.84
CA LEU A 205 -6.40 -29.79 -7.22
C LEU A 205 -5.96 -30.83 -8.24
N LYS A 206 -6.83 -31.19 -9.19
CA LYS A 206 -6.49 -32.10 -10.28
C LYS A 206 -5.42 -31.51 -11.20
N MET A 207 -5.51 -30.23 -11.55
CA MET A 207 -4.50 -29.53 -12.36
C MET A 207 -3.14 -29.43 -11.65
N MET A 208 -3.14 -29.38 -10.32
CA MET A 208 -1.93 -29.40 -9.50
C MET A 208 -1.31 -30.80 -9.36
N GLY A 209 -1.98 -31.85 -9.85
CA GLY A 209 -1.48 -33.23 -9.82
C GLY A 209 -2.00 -34.08 -8.67
N VAL A 210 -3.03 -33.64 -7.94
CA VAL A 210 -3.72 -34.50 -6.97
C VAL A 210 -4.73 -35.39 -7.72
N GLU A 211 -4.34 -36.63 -8.01
CA GLU A 211 -5.17 -37.52 -8.84
C GLU A 211 -6.20 -38.33 -8.07
N ARG A 212 -5.94 -38.63 -6.79
CA ARG A 212 -6.78 -39.52 -5.97
C ARG A 212 -8.05 -38.80 -5.50
N PRO A 213 -9.26 -39.24 -5.89
CA PRO A 213 -10.51 -38.57 -5.52
C PRO A 213 -10.73 -38.46 -4.00
N ALA A 214 -10.41 -39.51 -3.24
CA ALA A 214 -10.54 -39.50 -1.79
C ALA A 214 -9.64 -38.44 -1.12
N THR A 215 -8.43 -38.25 -1.65
CA THR A 215 -7.48 -37.23 -1.15
C THR A 215 -7.98 -35.82 -1.47
N MET A 216 -8.51 -35.59 -2.66
CA MET A 216 -9.10 -34.29 -3.02
C MET A 216 -10.32 -33.97 -2.14
N SER A 217 -11.19 -34.95 -1.89
CA SER A 217 -12.35 -34.76 -1.01
C SER A 217 -11.92 -34.38 0.41
N LEU A 218 -11.00 -35.17 1.01
CA LEU A 218 -10.48 -34.89 2.35
C LEU A 218 -9.88 -33.49 2.44
N LEU A 219 -9.06 -33.10 1.46
CA LEU A 219 -8.43 -31.78 1.45
C LEU A 219 -9.48 -30.66 1.34
N LEU A 220 -10.51 -30.82 0.50
CA LEU A 220 -11.57 -29.82 0.39
C LEU A 220 -12.42 -29.71 1.66
N ASP A 221 -12.70 -30.83 2.33
CA ASP A 221 -13.41 -30.83 3.61
C ASP A 221 -12.61 -30.08 4.69
N GLU A 222 -11.31 -30.33 4.77
CA GLU A 222 -10.39 -29.65 5.69
C GLU A 222 -10.22 -28.16 5.35
N ILE A 223 -10.14 -27.80 4.06
CA ILE A 223 -10.12 -26.39 3.62
C ILE A 223 -11.44 -25.68 3.98
N HIS A 224 -12.56 -26.38 3.84
CA HIS A 224 -13.87 -25.83 4.21
C HIS A 224 -13.97 -25.59 5.71
N GLU A 225 -13.61 -26.58 6.54
CA GLU A 225 -13.57 -26.43 7.99
C GLU A 225 -12.59 -25.32 8.41
N LEU A 226 -11.42 -25.26 7.78
CA LEU A 226 -10.45 -24.19 7.98
C LEU A 226 -11.03 -22.81 7.63
N GLY A 227 -11.80 -22.72 6.54
CA GLY A 227 -12.49 -21.50 6.12
C GLY A 227 -13.61 -21.07 7.08
N GLU A 228 -14.43 -22.01 7.56
CA GLU A 228 -15.50 -21.75 8.52
C GLU A 228 -14.96 -21.36 9.91
N ASN A 229 -13.87 -22.00 10.34
CA ASN A 229 -13.18 -21.70 11.58
C ASN A 229 -12.23 -20.49 11.47
N SER A 230 -11.95 -20.00 10.26
CA SER A 230 -11.29 -18.72 10.06
C SER A 230 -12.26 -17.60 10.42
N THR A 231 -12.41 -17.36 11.72
CA THR A 231 -13.05 -16.15 12.20
C THR A 231 -12.28 -14.96 11.64
N ASP A 232 -13.00 -13.94 11.17
CA ASP A 232 -12.41 -12.65 10.80
C ASP A 232 -11.92 -12.01 12.11
N ASP A 233 -10.78 -12.49 12.61
CA ASP A 233 -10.13 -12.06 13.85
C ASP A 233 -9.54 -10.65 13.72
N SER A 234 -9.80 -9.99 12.59
CA SER A 234 -9.67 -8.55 12.44
C SER A 234 -10.33 -7.87 13.65
N PRO A 235 -9.58 -7.09 14.43
CA PRO A 235 -10.12 -6.41 15.60
C PRO A 235 -11.38 -5.62 15.24
N LEU A 236 -12.49 -5.97 15.89
CA LEU A 236 -13.76 -5.29 15.70
C LEU A 236 -13.71 -3.92 16.39
N ILE A 237 -13.95 -2.89 15.61
CA ILE A 237 -14.10 -1.52 16.07
C ILE A 237 -15.56 -1.15 15.88
N GLU A 238 -16.32 -1.12 16.96
CA GLU A 238 -17.73 -0.75 16.99
C GLU A 238 -17.89 0.78 16.86
N CYS A 239 -17.51 1.32 15.71
CA CYS A 239 -17.61 2.75 15.41
C CYS A 239 -18.10 2.96 13.98
N ASN A 240 -18.60 4.17 13.71
CA ASN A 240 -18.98 4.52 12.35
C ASN A 240 -17.73 4.52 11.43
N PRO A 241 -17.75 3.79 10.29
CA PRO A 241 -16.57 3.63 9.43
C PRO A 241 -16.01 4.95 8.89
N TYR A 242 -16.90 5.89 8.52
CA TYR A 242 -16.49 7.21 8.01
C TYR A 242 -15.74 8.00 9.08
N VAL A 243 -16.25 8.01 10.31
CA VAL A 243 -15.67 8.76 11.43
C VAL A 243 -14.31 8.17 11.82
N PHE A 244 -14.22 6.85 11.95
CA PHE A 244 -12.95 6.19 12.26
C PHE A 244 -11.94 6.30 11.12
N GLY A 245 -12.39 6.23 9.86
CA GLY A 245 -11.53 6.45 8.68
C GLY A 245 -10.84 7.81 8.71
N LYS A 246 -11.58 8.89 9.03
CA LYS A 246 -11.02 10.24 9.16
C LYS A 246 -9.96 10.34 10.26
N LEU A 247 -10.19 9.69 11.41
CA LEU A 247 -9.18 9.59 12.46
C LEU A 247 -7.96 8.82 11.96
N LEU A 248 -8.18 7.67 11.33
CA LEU A 248 -7.13 6.78 10.87
C LEU A 248 -6.21 7.46 9.84
N ASP A 249 -6.78 8.24 8.93
CA ASP A 249 -6.00 9.02 7.97
C ASP A 249 -5.16 10.09 8.66
N PHE A 250 -5.70 10.76 9.68
CA PHE A 250 -4.91 11.70 10.49
C PHE A 250 -3.78 11.01 11.25
N LEU A 251 -4.01 9.81 11.80
CA LEU A 251 -2.96 9.01 12.41
C LEU A 251 -1.87 8.69 11.37
N ARG A 252 -2.22 8.14 10.20
CA ARG A 252 -1.26 7.84 9.12
C ARG A 252 -0.42 9.07 8.75
N MET A 253 -1.07 10.22 8.54
CA MET A 253 -0.37 11.48 8.22
C MET A 253 0.52 11.97 9.36
N THR A 254 0.08 11.80 10.61
CA THR A 254 0.87 12.17 11.79
C THR A 254 2.13 11.31 11.91
N ARG A 255 2.06 10.01 11.57
CA ARG A 255 3.23 9.14 11.51
C ARG A 255 4.20 9.60 10.43
N LEU A 256 3.71 9.83 9.22
CA LEU A 256 4.53 10.31 8.11
C LEU A 256 5.22 11.65 8.46
N ARG A 257 4.54 12.52 9.21
CA ARG A 257 5.13 13.76 9.73
C ARG A 257 6.28 13.48 10.71
N LYS A 258 6.12 12.53 11.65
CA LYS A 258 7.19 12.11 12.57
C LYS A 258 8.41 11.58 11.80
N GLU A 259 8.20 10.95 10.65
CA GLU A 259 9.25 10.46 9.75
C GLU A 259 9.83 11.56 8.83
N GLY A 260 9.33 12.80 8.91
CA GLY A 260 9.78 13.93 8.10
C GLY A 260 9.35 13.88 6.63
N LEU A 261 8.35 13.05 6.31
CA LEU A 261 7.89 12.82 4.93
C LEU A 261 6.78 13.79 4.50
N VAL A 262 6.03 14.36 5.45
CA VAL A 262 4.93 15.30 5.17
C VAL A 262 4.92 16.44 6.19
N GLU A 263 4.28 17.55 5.81
CA GLU A 263 4.00 18.66 6.72
C GLU A 263 3.00 18.26 7.83
N ALA A 264 2.85 19.10 8.85
CA ALA A 264 1.93 18.84 9.95
C ALA A 264 0.48 18.72 9.42
N PRO A 265 -0.20 17.58 9.62
CA PRO A 265 -1.58 17.44 9.15
C PRO A 265 -2.50 18.34 9.97
N SER A 266 -3.49 18.92 9.29
CA SER A 266 -4.61 19.58 9.96
C SER A 266 -5.46 18.55 10.71
N PHE A 267 -6.06 18.96 11.82
CA PHE A 267 -7.01 18.11 12.54
C PHE A 267 -8.20 17.71 11.64
N PRO A 268 -8.74 16.48 11.76
CA PRO A 268 -9.83 16.02 10.90
C PRO A 268 -11.07 16.90 10.99
N SER A 269 -11.62 17.23 9.83
CA SER A 269 -12.95 17.84 9.72
C SER A 269 -13.94 16.76 9.29
N VAL A 270 -15.01 16.59 10.09
CA VAL A 270 -16.11 15.65 9.80
C VAL A 270 -17.38 16.43 9.49
N LYS A 271 -18.33 15.79 8.79
CA LYS A 271 -19.67 16.37 8.57
C LYS A 271 -20.30 16.75 9.91
N ALA A 272 -20.99 17.90 9.96
CA ALA A 272 -21.64 18.40 11.18
C ALA A 272 -22.58 17.36 11.82
N SER A 273 -23.25 16.52 11.00
CA SER A 273 -24.11 15.42 11.47
C SER A 273 -23.36 14.28 12.17
N GLN A 274 -22.04 14.16 11.98
CA GLN A 274 -21.17 13.15 12.58
C GLN A 274 -20.27 13.71 13.68
N GLN A 275 -20.23 15.02 13.91
CA GLN A 275 -19.33 15.67 14.88
C GLN A 275 -19.44 15.06 16.27
N LYS A 276 -20.67 14.89 16.78
CA LYS A 276 -20.92 14.29 18.10
C LYS A 276 -20.31 12.89 18.23
N ARG A 277 -20.41 12.06 17.17
CA ARG A 277 -19.83 10.70 17.16
C ARG A 277 -18.31 10.74 17.12
N PHE A 278 -17.76 11.69 16.37
CA PHE A 278 -16.30 11.90 16.31
C PHE A 278 -15.75 12.33 17.67
N ASP A 279 -16.43 13.25 18.37
CA ASP A 279 -16.01 13.70 19.70
C ASP A 279 -16.04 12.55 20.72
N GLN A 280 -17.07 11.70 20.69
CA GLN A 280 -17.18 10.50 21.52
C GLN A 280 -16.06 9.49 21.23
N LEU A 281 -15.74 9.30 19.95
CA LEU A 281 -14.68 8.40 19.52
C LEU A 281 -13.31 8.88 20.02
N LEU A 282 -13.05 10.19 19.94
CA LEU A 282 -11.83 10.79 20.47
C LEU A 282 -11.73 10.67 21.99
N GLU A 283 -12.82 10.88 22.71
CA GLU A 283 -12.86 10.74 24.16
C GLU A 283 -12.60 9.31 24.61
N TYR A 284 -13.14 8.33 23.89
CA TYR A 284 -12.91 6.91 24.17
C TYR A 284 -11.47 6.49 23.88
N TYR A 285 -10.96 6.75 22.67
CA TYR A 285 -9.65 6.24 22.27
C TYR A 285 -8.48 7.06 22.79
N PHE A 286 -8.67 8.36 23.02
CA PHE A 286 -7.61 9.29 23.45
C PHE A 286 -8.02 10.06 24.71
N PRO A 287 -8.21 9.39 25.86
CA PRO A 287 -8.57 10.07 27.09
C PRO A 287 -7.40 10.92 27.64
N GLY A 288 -7.74 11.96 28.41
CA GLY A 288 -6.77 12.77 29.14
C GLY A 288 -5.80 13.56 28.26
N ASP A 289 -4.50 13.45 28.54
CA ASP A 289 -3.45 14.18 27.82
C ASP A 289 -3.26 13.72 26.38
N ALA A 290 -3.67 12.48 26.06
CA ALA A 290 -3.70 11.98 24.69
C ALA A 290 -4.67 12.80 23.82
N LYS A 291 -5.78 13.29 24.40
CA LYS A 291 -6.73 14.17 23.68
C LYS A 291 -6.06 15.45 23.22
N LYS A 292 -5.31 16.09 24.12
CA LYS A 292 -4.58 17.34 23.83
C LYS A 292 -3.53 17.14 22.75
N LEU A 293 -2.78 16.04 22.82
CA LEU A 293 -1.77 15.68 21.82
C LEU A 293 -2.37 15.45 20.43
N VAL A 294 -3.60 14.93 20.38
CA VAL A 294 -4.32 14.66 19.13
C VAL A 294 -4.97 15.92 18.56
N THR A 295 -5.55 16.78 19.41
CA THR A 295 -6.26 17.99 18.97
C THR A 295 -5.35 19.21 18.74
N GLY A 296 -4.11 19.17 19.23
CA GLY A 296 -3.18 20.30 19.20
C GLY A 296 -3.26 21.17 20.45
#